data_AF-A0A7W1U6G9-F1
#
_entry.id   AF-A0A7W1U6G9-F1
#
_cell.length_a   1.000
_cell.length_b   1.000
_cell.length_c   1.000
_cell.angle_alpha   90.00
_cell.angle_beta   90.00
_cell.angle_gamma   90.00
#
_symmetry.space_group_name_H-M   'P 1'
#
loop_
_entity.id
_entity.type
_entity.pdbx_description
1 polymer ?
#
loop_
_entity_poly.entity_id
_entity_poly.type
_entity_poly.pdbx_seq_one_letter_code
_entity_poly.pdbx_strand_id
1 'polypeptide(L)'
;MKKLLSAFTLMAALLSPLSARAQDPPDVSLDFFYDNLSGQGDWIDVANYGYCFQPAVALDNPNWRPYADGYWAYTDAGWTWVSYEDFGWATYHYGRWTQLDDYGWVWVPGYEWAPAWVSWRTGGDYVGWAPLPPDVEQVYEGSAITGQVDLQYDIGPQYYNFIDVRYIGEPVLRERIFAPARNVTIINRTVNVTNITYNKVFVYNGGPNYDRLNRYSARPIPQLSLQRENNFGGGQAATGRNFNHVNGNQLIVVAPTIRKSSQPIAPKQVKTKVAQPKIQRGWQGIENRAQLQAEMKKEDPKKIFAPSFQPQKGRRPEAAAVAPASAIRPNEPNNTDANRPEVNAVSRPKVRAAQPAVESNQENQERPLTTREQRAQQISQEQNQRVQQIEKERADRVQAAQRAQAERAQEIRDEGRPVQANEQQKAQAAEAQQGRRGVRAPEQPAAQPNPRSPEQARRAQQTSQGEVPRPPERTGVPEQLQQNTNAPGARQVQRPPQRARANQNGEAEGKKKKPSPDQENPNP
;
A
#
# COMPACT_ATOMS: atom_id res chain seq x y z
N MET A 1 68.55 32.78 -62.66
CA MET A 1 68.98 33.44 -61.41
C MET A 1 67.91 33.26 -60.35
N LYS A 2 68.32 33.07 -59.08
CA LYS A 2 67.60 33.32 -57.81
C LYS A 2 66.23 32.64 -57.56
N LYS A 3 66.18 31.98 -56.39
CA LYS A 3 65.06 31.26 -55.76
C LYS A 3 63.93 32.21 -55.34
N LEU A 4 62.72 31.67 -55.07
CA LEU A 4 62.06 31.80 -53.76
C LEU A 4 60.88 30.82 -53.59
N LEU A 5 60.69 30.33 -52.36
CA LEU A 5 59.55 29.51 -51.91
C LEU A 5 58.41 30.42 -51.41
N SER A 6 57.16 29.94 -51.49
CA SER A 6 56.11 30.07 -50.44
C SER A 6 54.90 29.24 -50.87
N ALA A 7 54.61 28.11 -50.22
CA ALA A 7 53.85 27.99 -48.97
C ALA A 7 52.32 28.09 -49.20
N PHE A 8 51.69 26.93 -49.44
CA PHE A 8 50.23 26.79 -49.45
C PHE A 8 49.71 26.84 -48.01
N THR A 9 49.07 27.94 -47.62
CA THR A 9 48.40 28.05 -46.32
C THR A 9 47.08 27.29 -46.36
N LEU A 10 47.07 26.06 -45.85
CA LEU A 10 45.85 25.26 -45.74
C LEU A 10 44.97 25.84 -44.61
N MET A 11 43.95 26.62 -44.96
CA MET A 11 43.01 27.21 -44.01
C MET A 11 42.04 26.14 -43.50
N ALA A 12 42.46 25.40 -42.47
CA ALA A 12 41.64 24.39 -41.82
C ALA A 12 40.49 25.06 -41.04
N ALA A 13 39.30 25.05 -41.62
CA ALA A 13 38.08 25.46 -40.91
C ALA A 13 37.80 24.47 -39.78
N LEU A 14 38.01 24.91 -38.54
CA LEU A 14 37.64 24.17 -37.33
C LEU A 14 36.11 24.12 -37.19
N LEU A 15 35.46 23.19 -37.90
CA LEU A 15 34.13 22.72 -37.51
C LEU A 15 34.27 21.93 -36.20
N SER A 16 34.18 22.65 -35.08
CA SER A 16 33.85 22.02 -33.81
C SER A 16 32.57 21.21 -34.00
N PRO A 17 32.55 19.89 -33.72
CA PRO A 17 31.29 19.18 -33.69
C PRO A 17 30.45 19.83 -32.60
N LEU A 18 29.32 20.42 -33.00
CA LEU A 18 28.19 20.61 -32.10
C LEU A 18 27.76 19.21 -31.67
N SER A 19 28.39 18.72 -30.60
CA SER A 19 27.90 17.58 -29.85
C SER A 19 26.46 17.91 -29.51
N ALA A 20 25.53 17.28 -30.21
CA ALA A 20 24.14 17.27 -29.79
C ALA A 20 24.17 16.74 -28.37
N ARG A 21 23.95 17.64 -27.39
CA ARG A 21 23.60 17.23 -26.04
C ARG A 21 22.48 16.21 -26.22
N ALA A 22 22.64 15.02 -25.66
CA ALA A 22 21.47 14.23 -25.35
C ALA A 22 20.57 15.18 -24.57
N GLN A 23 19.45 15.57 -25.17
CA GLN A 23 18.49 16.42 -24.49
C GLN A 23 18.06 15.63 -23.28
N ASP A 24 18.25 16.21 -22.09
CA ASP A 24 17.62 15.67 -20.89
C ASP A 24 16.13 15.47 -21.21
N PRO A 25 15.52 14.34 -20.79
CA PRO A 25 14.11 14.08 -21.09
C PRO A 25 13.30 15.31 -20.68
N PRO A 26 12.41 15.82 -21.56
CA PRO A 26 11.85 17.15 -21.41
C PRO A 26 11.23 17.32 -20.04
N ASP A 27 11.67 18.34 -19.31
CA ASP A 27 11.20 18.63 -17.96
C ASP A 27 9.69 18.92 -18.00
N VAL A 28 8.89 17.94 -17.56
CA VAL A 28 7.42 18.07 -17.47
C VAL A 28 7.02 18.73 -16.16
N SER A 29 5.92 19.49 -16.16
CA SER A 29 5.35 20.10 -14.95
C SER A 29 3.91 19.61 -14.73
N LEU A 30 3.10 20.30 -13.91
CA LEU A 30 1.71 19.87 -13.69
C LEU A 30 0.83 20.01 -14.96
N ASP A 31 1.26 20.78 -15.95
CA ASP A 31 0.66 20.86 -17.28
C ASP A 31 0.53 19.48 -17.94
N PHE A 32 1.51 18.60 -17.71
CA PHE A 32 1.49 17.23 -18.16
C PHE A 32 0.32 16.42 -17.56
N PHE A 33 -0.03 16.65 -16.30
CA PHE A 33 -1.23 16.06 -15.70
C PHE A 33 -2.50 16.71 -16.22
N TYR A 34 -2.52 18.04 -16.33
CA TYR A 34 -3.68 18.78 -16.83
C TYR A 34 -4.13 18.26 -18.20
N ASP A 35 -3.17 18.06 -19.11
CA ASP A 35 -3.42 17.54 -20.45
C ASP A 35 -3.82 16.05 -20.42
N ASN A 36 -3.05 15.18 -19.77
CA ASN A 36 -3.28 13.73 -19.84
C ASN A 36 -4.48 13.21 -19.04
N LEU A 37 -5.00 13.98 -18.07
CA LEU A 37 -6.19 13.60 -17.29
C LEU A 37 -7.49 14.24 -17.80
N SER A 38 -7.41 15.28 -18.64
CA SER A 38 -8.56 16.08 -19.13
C SER A 38 -9.70 15.29 -19.78
N GLY A 39 -9.44 14.09 -20.31
CA GLY A 39 -10.45 13.23 -20.92
C GLY A 39 -11.14 12.24 -19.96
N GLN A 40 -10.77 12.23 -18.68
CA GLN A 40 -11.19 11.22 -17.69
C GLN A 40 -11.95 11.79 -16.50
N GLY A 41 -12.19 13.10 -16.50
CA GLY A 41 -12.77 13.85 -15.39
C GLY A 41 -12.53 15.35 -15.57
N ASP A 42 -12.92 16.11 -14.56
CA ASP A 42 -12.92 17.56 -14.61
C ASP A 42 -11.82 18.18 -13.74
N TRP A 43 -11.26 19.31 -14.20
CA TRP A 43 -10.43 20.15 -13.36
C TRP A 43 -11.27 21.23 -12.68
N ILE A 44 -11.11 21.40 -11.37
CA ILE A 44 -11.80 22.40 -10.56
C ILE A 44 -10.80 23.23 -9.75
N ASP A 45 -11.00 24.54 -9.66
CA ASP A 45 -10.16 25.44 -8.86
C ASP A 45 -10.66 25.49 -7.42
N VAL A 46 -9.97 24.80 -6.49
CA VAL A 46 -10.37 24.69 -5.08
C VAL A 46 -9.56 25.66 -4.25
N ALA A 47 -10.21 26.55 -3.49
CA ALA A 47 -9.50 27.48 -2.61
C ALA A 47 -8.56 26.72 -1.66
N ASN A 48 -7.35 27.26 -1.46
CA ASN A 48 -6.23 26.69 -0.70
C ASN A 48 -5.55 25.43 -1.29
N TYR A 49 -6.17 24.71 -2.22
CA TYR A 49 -5.55 23.54 -2.88
C TYR A 49 -5.20 23.77 -4.37
N GLY A 50 -5.77 24.78 -5.02
CA GLY A 50 -5.57 25.06 -6.44
C GLY A 50 -6.33 24.09 -7.35
N TYR A 51 -5.79 23.83 -8.53
CA TYR A 51 -6.43 22.97 -9.52
C TYR A 51 -6.42 21.50 -9.08
N CYS A 52 -7.60 21.00 -8.72
CA CYS A 52 -7.84 19.62 -8.33
C CYS A 52 -8.52 18.87 -9.47
N PHE A 53 -8.18 17.58 -9.63
CA PHE A 53 -8.84 16.69 -10.59
C PHE A 53 -9.98 15.94 -9.91
N GLN A 54 -11.18 15.98 -10.50
CA GLN A 54 -12.36 15.23 -10.11
C GLN A 54 -12.62 14.15 -11.17
N PRO A 55 -12.29 12.87 -10.91
CA PRO A 55 -12.56 11.79 -11.87
C PRO A 55 -14.05 11.68 -12.19
N ALA A 56 -14.39 11.35 -13.44
CA ALA A 56 -15.80 11.16 -13.84
C ALA A 56 -16.50 10.10 -12.99
N VAL A 57 -15.80 9.00 -12.66
CA VAL A 57 -16.33 7.93 -11.80
C VAL A 57 -16.68 8.40 -10.38
N ALA A 58 -16.05 9.46 -9.86
CA ALA A 58 -16.37 10.05 -8.56
C ALA A 58 -17.66 10.89 -8.59
N LEU A 59 -18.09 11.37 -9.77
CA LEU A 59 -19.39 12.01 -10.00
C LEU A 59 -20.49 10.96 -10.21
N ASP A 60 -20.20 9.93 -11.02
CA ASP A 60 -21.18 8.91 -11.41
C ASP A 60 -21.50 7.91 -10.29
N ASN A 61 -20.57 7.69 -9.36
CA ASN A 61 -20.72 6.74 -8.25
C ASN A 61 -20.32 7.38 -6.90
N PRO A 62 -21.28 7.76 -6.02
CA PRO A 62 -20.98 8.34 -4.71
C PRO A 62 -20.32 7.35 -3.73
N ASN A 63 -20.29 6.05 -4.04
CA ASN A 63 -19.56 5.04 -3.28
C ASN A 63 -18.16 4.77 -3.87
N TRP A 64 -17.77 5.43 -4.96
CA TRP A 64 -16.41 5.36 -5.49
C TRP A 64 -15.42 6.02 -4.54
N ARG A 65 -14.23 5.41 -4.40
CA ARG A 65 -13.22 5.81 -3.42
C ARG A 65 -11.81 5.57 -3.99
N PRO A 66 -10.84 6.46 -3.70
CA PRO A 66 -9.44 6.25 -4.02
C PRO A 66 -8.92 4.90 -3.52
N TYR A 67 -8.01 4.28 -4.28
CA TYR A 67 -7.38 3.01 -3.94
C TYR A 67 -8.38 1.86 -3.72
N ALA A 68 -9.46 1.80 -4.52
CA ALA A 68 -10.47 0.73 -4.45
C ALA A 68 -10.37 -0.30 -5.58
N ASP A 69 -10.22 0.13 -6.85
CA ASP A 69 -10.12 -0.78 -8.00
C ASP A 69 -8.66 -0.99 -8.44
N GLY A 70 -8.15 -2.16 -8.10
CA GLY A 70 -6.73 -2.50 -8.19
C GLY A 70 -6.31 -3.54 -7.15
N TYR A 71 -5.01 -3.65 -6.94
CA TYR A 71 -4.39 -4.52 -5.94
C TYR A 71 -3.08 -3.94 -5.37
N TRP A 72 -2.60 -4.54 -4.29
CA TRP A 72 -1.34 -4.22 -3.67
C TRP A 72 -0.23 -5.17 -4.13
N ALA A 73 0.76 -4.64 -4.84
CA ALA A 73 2.01 -5.33 -5.13
C ALA A 73 3.03 -5.04 -4.00
N TYR A 74 3.92 -6.00 -3.72
CA TYR A 74 5.07 -5.75 -2.83
C TYR A 74 6.34 -5.65 -3.66
N THR A 75 7.07 -4.54 -3.52
CA THR A 75 8.27 -4.23 -4.29
C THR A 75 9.49 -3.95 -3.41
N ASP A 76 10.65 -3.75 -4.02
CA ASP A 76 11.82 -3.11 -3.39
C ASP A 76 11.55 -1.68 -2.89
N ALA A 77 10.45 -1.03 -3.32
CA ALA A 77 9.92 0.21 -2.76
C ALA A 77 8.83 0.01 -1.68
N GLY A 78 8.49 -1.23 -1.34
CA GLY A 78 7.44 -1.60 -0.38
C GLY A 78 6.08 -1.81 -1.04
N TRP A 79 5.00 -1.49 -0.33
CA TRP A 79 3.64 -1.65 -0.85
C TRP A 79 3.34 -0.62 -1.94
N THR A 80 3.19 -1.11 -3.17
CA THR A 80 2.89 -0.33 -4.37
C THR A 80 1.45 -0.60 -4.79
N TRP A 81 0.66 0.46 -4.98
CA TRP A 81 -0.68 0.30 -5.54
C TRP A 81 -0.61 0.06 -7.03
N VAL A 82 -1.36 -0.92 -7.53
CA VAL A 82 -1.57 -1.16 -8.96
C VAL A 82 -3.04 -1.00 -9.25
N SER A 83 -3.41 0.15 -9.81
CA SER A 83 -4.78 0.50 -10.18
C SER A 83 -5.19 -0.09 -11.54
N TYR A 84 -6.49 -0.32 -11.70
CA TYR A 84 -7.15 -0.61 -12.98
C TYR A 84 -7.81 0.63 -13.64
N GLU A 85 -7.55 1.82 -13.10
CA GLU A 85 -8.14 3.07 -13.56
C GLU A 85 -7.12 3.86 -14.39
N ASP A 86 -7.52 4.33 -15.57
CA ASP A 86 -6.64 4.98 -16.56
C ASP A 86 -5.96 6.27 -16.06
N PHE A 87 -6.47 6.89 -15.00
CA PHE A 87 -5.87 8.06 -14.32
C PHE A 87 -4.92 7.65 -13.18
N GLY A 88 -4.96 6.39 -12.75
CA GLY A 88 -4.35 5.90 -11.52
C GLY A 88 -2.83 5.99 -11.49
N TRP A 89 -2.16 5.91 -12.65
CA TRP A 89 -0.71 6.08 -12.79
C TRP A 89 -0.21 7.45 -12.31
N ALA A 90 -1.05 8.49 -12.45
CA ALA A 90 -0.78 9.82 -11.90
C ALA A 90 -1.33 9.91 -10.47
N THR A 91 -2.63 9.65 -10.30
CA THR A 91 -3.34 10.11 -9.10
C THR A 91 -3.02 9.33 -7.83
N TYR A 92 -2.55 8.08 -7.96
CA TYR A 92 -2.16 7.26 -6.81
C TYR A 92 -0.68 7.38 -6.42
N HIS A 93 0.11 8.08 -7.25
CA HIS A 93 1.56 8.17 -7.07
C HIS A 93 2.06 9.61 -6.90
N TYR A 94 1.43 10.60 -7.52
CA TYR A 94 1.87 12.01 -7.60
C TYR A 94 0.94 13.00 -6.90
N GLY A 95 0.49 12.74 -5.67
CA GLY A 95 -0.36 13.72 -5.00
C GLY A 95 -1.09 13.19 -3.78
N ARG A 96 -2.22 13.80 -3.47
CA ARG A 96 -3.05 13.51 -2.29
C ARG A 96 -4.52 13.56 -2.69
N TRP A 97 -5.38 12.87 -1.93
CA TRP A 97 -6.82 12.90 -2.16
C TRP A 97 -7.52 13.59 -1.01
N THR A 98 -8.56 14.36 -1.32
CA THR A 98 -9.47 14.94 -0.34
C THR A 98 -10.90 14.72 -0.79
N GLN A 99 -11.83 14.63 0.14
CA GLN A 99 -13.25 14.54 -0.16
C GLN A 99 -13.92 15.85 0.21
N LEU A 100 -14.72 16.40 -0.70
CA LEU A 100 -15.50 17.62 -0.50
C LEU A 100 -16.98 17.24 -0.47
N ASP A 101 -17.77 17.80 0.46
CA ASP A 101 -19.21 17.46 0.61
C ASP A 101 -19.98 17.55 -0.72
N ASP A 102 -19.77 18.64 -1.47
CA ASP A 102 -20.54 18.94 -2.68
C ASP A 102 -19.92 18.36 -3.97
N TYR A 103 -18.73 17.74 -3.90
CA TYR A 103 -17.96 17.28 -5.08
C TYR A 103 -17.40 15.85 -4.96
N GLY A 104 -17.59 15.16 -3.84
CA GLY A 104 -17.01 13.84 -3.62
C GLY A 104 -15.48 13.89 -3.57
N TRP A 105 -14.82 12.84 -4.04
CA TRP A 105 -13.36 12.72 -4.01
C TRP A 105 -12.68 13.50 -5.14
N VAL A 106 -11.71 14.33 -4.77
CA VAL A 106 -10.86 15.09 -5.70
C VAL A 106 -9.38 14.90 -5.36
N TRP A 107 -8.55 14.87 -6.40
CA TRP A 107 -7.11 14.72 -6.30
C TRP A 107 -6.40 16.05 -6.40
N VAL A 108 -5.50 16.31 -5.45
CA VAL A 108 -4.59 17.46 -5.45
C VAL A 108 -3.25 17.00 -6.04
N PRO A 109 -2.80 17.55 -7.18
CA PRO A 109 -1.54 17.19 -7.80
C PRO A 109 -0.33 17.51 -6.93
N GLY A 110 0.71 16.70 -7.06
CA GLY A 110 2.00 16.85 -6.39
C GLY A 110 3.16 16.43 -7.30
N TYR A 111 4.38 16.71 -6.85
CA TYR A 111 5.60 16.55 -7.66
C TYR A 111 6.35 15.24 -7.38
N GLU A 112 6.24 14.71 -6.16
CA GLU A 112 7.00 13.54 -5.69
C GLU A 112 6.25 12.24 -5.97
N TRP A 113 6.91 11.30 -6.66
CA TRP A 113 6.39 9.95 -6.89
C TRP A 113 6.57 9.08 -5.65
N ALA A 114 5.54 8.34 -5.26
CA ALA A 114 5.65 7.25 -4.29
C ALA A 114 4.88 5.98 -4.71
N PRO A 115 5.20 4.81 -4.13
CA PRO A 115 4.47 3.57 -4.36
C PRO A 115 2.97 3.66 -4.08
N ALA A 116 2.61 4.45 -3.07
CA ALA A 116 1.27 4.95 -2.77
C ALA A 116 1.38 6.01 -1.67
N TRP A 117 0.36 6.86 -1.53
CA TRP A 117 0.25 7.84 -0.43
C TRP A 117 -0.97 7.51 0.45
N VAL A 118 -0.79 6.53 1.34
CA VAL A 118 -1.85 6.00 2.22
C VAL A 118 -1.43 5.89 3.68
N SER A 119 -2.38 6.12 4.58
CA SER A 119 -2.31 5.66 5.97
C SER A 119 -2.65 4.17 6.03
N TRP A 120 -1.90 3.37 6.77
CA TRP A 120 -2.03 1.91 6.87
C TRP A 120 -2.49 1.45 8.24
N ARG A 121 -3.43 0.49 8.29
CA ARG A 121 -3.87 -0.19 9.52
C ARG A 121 -3.89 -1.70 9.35
N THR A 122 -3.55 -2.44 10.41
CA THR A 122 -3.72 -3.89 10.45
C THR A 122 -3.93 -4.42 11.86
N GLY A 123 -4.58 -5.57 11.97
CA GLY A 123 -4.88 -6.25 13.23
C GLY A 123 -6.07 -7.17 13.08
N GLY A 124 -6.06 -8.27 13.83
CA GLY A 124 -7.05 -9.32 13.69
C GLY A 124 -7.00 -9.89 12.28
N ASP A 125 -8.19 -10.10 11.72
CA ASP A 125 -8.39 -10.57 10.35
C ASP A 125 -8.30 -9.44 9.31
N TYR A 126 -7.87 -8.23 9.70
CA TYR A 126 -8.02 -7.02 8.89
C TYR A 126 -6.68 -6.42 8.45
N VAL A 127 -6.69 -5.92 7.22
CA VAL A 127 -5.75 -4.91 6.71
C VAL A 127 -6.57 -3.84 6.00
N GLY A 128 -6.15 -2.59 6.12
CA GLY A 128 -6.81 -1.48 5.44
C GLY A 128 -5.91 -0.28 5.25
N TRP A 129 -6.36 0.58 4.34
CA TRP A 129 -5.65 1.78 3.92
C TRP A 129 -6.63 2.92 3.72
N ALA A 130 -6.18 4.15 3.99
CA ALA A 130 -6.92 5.38 3.70
C ALA A 130 -5.99 6.32 2.91
N PRO A 131 -6.48 7.05 1.90
CA PRO A 131 -5.66 8.04 1.22
C PRO A 131 -5.19 9.13 2.21
N LEU A 132 -3.95 9.58 2.04
CA LEU A 132 -3.44 10.71 2.81
C LEU A 132 -4.00 12.04 2.27
N PRO A 133 -4.47 12.96 3.14
CA PRO A 133 -5.00 14.25 2.72
C PRO A 133 -3.89 15.21 2.24
N PRO A 134 -4.25 16.30 1.52
CA PRO A 134 -3.30 17.27 0.95
C PRO A 134 -2.42 17.97 1.97
N ASP A 135 -2.88 18.07 3.22
CA ASP A 135 -2.16 18.77 4.29
C ASP A 135 -1.02 17.91 4.88
N VAL A 136 -0.88 16.65 4.47
CA VAL A 136 0.25 15.79 4.89
C VAL A 136 1.52 16.24 4.19
N GLU A 137 2.49 16.66 5.01
CA GLU A 137 3.81 17.14 4.58
C GLU A 137 4.52 16.17 3.63
N GLN A 138 5.43 16.73 2.82
CA GLN A 138 6.28 15.95 1.94
C GLN A 138 7.32 15.15 2.75
N VAL A 139 7.65 13.96 2.27
CA VAL A 139 8.63 13.05 2.89
C VAL A 139 10.02 13.36 2.35
N TYR A 140 11.00 13.56 3.23
CA TYR A 140 12.40 13.85 2.90
C TYR A 140 13.34 13.24 3.95
N GLU A 141 14.66 13.37 3.81
CA GLU A 141 15.61 12.82 4.80
C GLU A 141 15.39 13.45 6.18
N GLY A 142 14.89 12.65 7.13
CA GLY A 142 14.52 13.09 8.49
C GLY A 142 13.02 13.32 8.72
N SER A 143 12.18 13.40 7.69
CA SER A 143 10.71 13.52 7.81
C SER A 143 10.03 12.25 7.30
N ALA A 144 9.39 11.50 8.21
CA ALA A 144 8.72 10.24 7.92
C ALA A 144 7.25 10.28 8.37
N ILE A 145 6.35 9.71 7.57
CA ILE A 145 4.94 9.58 7.93
C ILE A 145 4.78 8.24 8.66
N THR A 146 4.38 8.32 9.94
CA THR A 146 4.38 7.18 10.87
C THR A 146 2.98 6.90 11.43
N GLY A 147 2.87 5.93 12.35
CA GLY A 147 1.61 5.47 12.92
C GLY A 147 0.71 6.50 13.62
N GLN A 148 1.14 7.76 13.77
CA GLN A 148 0.31 8.83 14.35
C GLN A 148 -0.49 9.63 13.31
N VAL A 149 -0.33 9.32 12.02
CA VAL A 149 -0.91 10.08 10.90
C VAL A 149 -2.44 10.23 10.98
N ASP A 150 -3.16 9.24 11.50
CA ASP A 150 -4.63 9.32 11.64
C ASP A 150 -5.06 10.42 12.61
N LEU A 151 -4.31 10.60 13.70
CA LEU A 151 -4.60 11.64 14.69
C LEU A 151 -4.02 12.99 14.28
N GLN A 152 -2.85 13.00 13.64
CA GLN A 152 -2.18 14.22 13.18
C GLN A 152 -2.96 14.95 12.08
N TYR A 153 -3.62 14.20 11.18
CA TYR A 153 -4.34 14.74 10.02
C TYR A 153 -5.85 14.43 10.03
N ASP A 154 -6.35 13.99 11.19
CA ASP A 154 -7.76 13.74 11.49
C ASP A 154 -8.44 12.70 10.56
N ILE A 155 -7.72 11.66 10.14
CA ILE A 155 -8.21 10.65 9.20
C ILE A 155 -9.23 9.74 9.90
N GLY A 156 -10.51 9.97 9.63
CA GLY A 156 -11.62 9.26 10.23
C GLY A 156 -11.98 7.92 9.56
N PRO A 157 -12.75 7.05 10.25
CA PRO A 157 -13.11 5.72 9.79
C PRO A 157 -13.70 5.62 8.38
N GLN A 158 -14.50 6.59 7.94
CA GLN A 158 -15.11 6.55 6.61
C GLN A 158 -14.10 6.75 5.47
N TYR A 159 -12.84 7.13 5.72
CA TYR A 159 -11.78 7.20 4.70
C TYR A 159 -11.07 5.86 4.46
N TYR A 160 -11.21 4.87 5.35
CA TYR A 160 -10.56 3.57 5.22
C TYR A 160 -11.26 2.59 4.28
N ASN A 161 -10.50 2.01 3.36
CA ASN A 161 -10.85 0.76 2.69
C ASN A 161 -10.28 -0.37 3.56
N PHE A 162 -11.11 -1.30 4.02
CA PHE A 162 -10.68 -2.47 4.79
C PHE A 162 -11.06 -3.75 4.05
N ILE A 163 -10.15 -4.73 4.04
CA ILE A 163 -10.40 -6.08 3.52
C ILE A 163 -10.11 -7.13 4.62
N ASP A 164 -10.58 -8.35 4.38
CA ASP A 164 -10.02 -9.51 5.09
C ASP A 164 -8.58 -9.74 4.62
N VAL A 165 -7.65 -9.95 5.56
CA VAL A 165 -6.23 -10.13 5.28
C VAL A 165 -5.95 -11.35 4.40
N ARG A 166 -6.88 -12.30 4.28
CA ARG A 166 -6.81 -13.41 3.30
C ARG A 166 -6.83 -12.93 1.85
N TYR A 167 -7.38 -11.76 1.56
CA TYR A 167 -7.52 -11.28 0.19
C TYR A 167 -6.42 -10.31 -0.27
N ILE A 168 -5.46 -9.94 0.59
CA ILE A 168 -4.45 -8.92 0.25
C ILE A 168 -3.56 -9.28 -0.94
N GLY A 169 -3.38 -10.57 -1.24
CA GLY A 169 -2.68 -11.06 -2.43
C GLY A 169 -3.58 -11.38 -3.63
N GLU A 170 -4.85 -10.95 -3.63
CA GLU A 170 -5.73 -11.09 -4.80
C GLU A 170 -5.50 -9.95 -5.81
N PRO A 171 -5.61 -10.23 -7.13
CA PRO A 171 -5.40 -9.21 -8.15
C PRO A 171 -6.53 -8.17 -8.23
N VAL A 172 -7.69 -8.40 -7.61
CA VAL A 172 -8.83 -7.46 -7.64
C VAL A 172 -9.38 -7.31 -6.23
N LEU A 173 -9.22 -6.12 -5.63
CA LEU A 173 -9.63 -5.89 -4.24
C LEU A 173 -11.01 -5.23 -4.07
N ARG A 174 -11.58 -4.58 -5.10
CA ARG A 174 -12.83 -3.81 -4.97
C ARG A 174 -14.00 -4.61 -4.35
N GLU A 175 -14.12 -5.89 -4.71
CA GLU A 175 -15.19 -6.81 -4.24
C GLU A 175 -14.88 -7.43 -2.86
N ARG A 176 -13.71 -7.12 -2.30
CA ARG A 176 -13.24 -7.58 -0.99
C ARG A 176 -13.31 -6.48 0.08
N ILE A 177 -13.53 -5.24 -0.32
CA ILE A 177 -13.66 -4.10 0.57
C ILE A 177 -14.96 -4.23 1.37
N PHE A 178 -14.84 -4.16 2.69
CA PHE A 178 -15.97 -4.18 3.60
C PHE A 178 -16.78 -2.89 3.50
N ALA A 179 -18.11 -3.01 3.67
CA ALA A 179 -19.01 -1.86 3.70
C ALA A 179 -18.58 -0.85 4.80
N PRO A 180 -18.57 0.48 4.52
CA PRO A 180 -17.99 1.49 5.42
C PRO A 180 -18.59 1.52 6.83
N ALA A 181 -19.83 1.06 6.99
CA ALA A 181 -20.49 0.87 8.29
C ALA A 181 -19.70 -0.04 9.26
N ARG A 182 -18.82 -0.93 8.76
CA ARG A 182 -17.97 -1.79 9.60
C ARG A 182 -16.70 -1.09 10.10
N ASN A 183 -16.33 0.05 9.52
CA ASN A 183 -14.99 0.64 9.72
C ASN A 183 -14.71 1.05 11.17
N VAL A 184 -15.71 1.51 11.93
CA VAL A 184 -15.55 1.83 13.36
C VAL A 184 -15.23 0.56 14.17
N THR A 185 -15.89 -0.56 13.88
CA THR A 185 -15.58 -1.86 14.53
C THR A 185 -14.21 -2.39 14.15
N ILE A 186 -13.76 -2.15 12.91
CA ILE A 186 -12.46 -2.61 12.42
C ILE A 186 -11.32 -1.74 12.98
N ILE A 187 -11.51 -0.42 13.11
CA ILE A 187 -10.52 0.47 13.72
C ILE A 187 -10.22 0.08 15.17
N ASN A 188 -11.25 -0.26 15.96
CA ASN A 188 -11.10 -0.80 17.32
C ASN A 188 -10.43 -2.20 17.40
N ARG A 189 -10.09 -2.82 16.27
CA ARG A 189 -9.42 -4.14 16.17
C ARG A 189 -8.16 -4.11 15.30
N THR A 190 -7.70 -2.91 14.95
CA THR A 190 -6.48 -2.67 14.17
C THR A 190 -5.63 -1.63 14.87
N VAL A 191 -4.34 -1.58 14.58
CA VAL A 191 -3.47 -0.47 14.94
C VAL A 191 -2.93 0.18 13.67
N ASN A 192 -2.64 1.48 13.72
CA ASN A 192 -1.96 2.15 12.63
C ASN A 192 -0.49 1.70 12.53
N VAL A 193 -0.09 1.29 11.34
CA VAL A 193 1.25 0.77 11.01
C VAL A 193 1.86 1.51 9.82
N THR A 194 1.43 2.76 9.60
CA THR A 194 2.00 3.63 8.56
C THR A 194 3.50 3.81 8.80
N ASN A 195 4.26 3.62 7.73
CA ASN A 195 5.71 3.74 7.72
C ASN A 195 6.13 4.15 6.30
N ILE A 196 5.99 5.42 5.96
CA ILE A 196 6.46 5.99 4.70
C ILE A 196 7.70 6.83 5.00
N THR A 197 8.82 6.46 4.39
CA THR A 197 10.15 7.04 4.63
C THR A 197 10.82 7.41 3.31
N TYR A 198 11.92 8.17 3.37
CA TYR A 198 12.77 8.46 2.22
C TYR A 198 14.07 7.65 2.31
N ASN A 199 14.43 6.89 1.28
CA ASN A 199 15.62 6.02 1.28
C ASN A 199 16.82 6.59 0.49
N LYS A 200 16.89 7.92 0.37
CA LYS A 200 17.87 8.69 -0.44
C LYS A 200 17.68 8.61 -1.97
N VAL A 201 16.95 7.62 -2.48
CA VAL A 201 16.73 7.42 -3.93
C VAL A 201 15.25 7.54 -4.30
N PHE A 202 14.33 7.16 -3.40
CA PHE A 202 12.89 7.28 -3.56
C PHE A 202 12.14 7.23 -2.22
N VAL A 203 10.84 7.52 -2.26
CA VAL A 203 9.91 7.28 -1.15
C VAL A 203 9.64 5.78 -1.01
N TYR A 204 9.91 5.21 0.16
CA TYR A 204 9.65 3.82 0.51
C TYR A 204 8.36 3.71 1.33
N ASN A 205 7.39 2.90 0.89
CA ASN A 205 6.12 2.68 1.59
C ASN A 205 6.12 1.31 2.30
N GLY A 206 6.68 1.26 3.51
CA GLY A 206 6.86 0.02 4.25
C GLY A 206 5.56 -0.57 4.80
N GLY A 207 4.65 0.27 5.29
CA GLY A 207 3.32 -0.11 5.77
C GLY A 207 3.29 -1.37 6.67
N PRO A 208 2.28 -2.25 6.53
CA PRO A 208 2.18 -3.49 7.30
C PRO A 208 3.29 -4.50 6.92
N ASN A 209 3.80 -5.25 7.90
CA ASN A 209 4.87 -6.23 7.68
C ASN A 209 4.48 -7.31 6.64
N TYR A 210 5.24 -7.37 5.55
CA TYR A 210 5.05 -8.32 4.45
C TYR A 210 4.99 -9.78 4.89
N ASP A 211 5.94 -10.25 5.71
CA ASP A 211 5.98 -11.67 6.12
C ASP A 211 4.74 -12.09 6.91
N ARG A 212 4.17 -11.18 7.72
CA ARG A 212 2.89 -11.39 8.40
C ARG A 212 1.77 -11.50 7.36
N LEU A 213 1.63 -10.53 6.46
CA LEU A 213 0.54 -10.49 5.47
C LEU A 213 0.58 -11.68 4.50
N ASN A 214 1.74 -11.99 3.93
CA ASN A 214 1.90 -13.12 3.01
C ASN A 214 1.50 -14.45 3.67
N ARG A 215 1.88 -14.69 4.93
CA ARG A 215 1.51 -15.89 5.72
C ARG A 215 -0.01 -16.05 5.95
N TYR A 216 -0.77 -14.96 6.01
CA TYR A 216 -2.22 -14.99 6.25
C TYR A 216 -3.07 -14.78 4.98
N SER A 217 -2.48 -14.28 3.89
CA SER A 217 -3.10 -14.23 2.57
C SER A 217 -3.54 -15.63 2.10
N ALA A 218 -4.57 -15.73 1.27
CA ALA A 218 -4.94 -16.95 0.57
C ALA A 218 -3.95 -17.22 -0.57
N ARG A 219 -3.64 -16.19 -1.37
CA ARG A 219 -2.68 -16.26 -2.49
C ARG A 219 -1.28 -15.80 -2.04
N PRO A 220 -0.19 -16.45 -2.49
CA PRO A 220 1.17 -15.92 -2.28
C PRO A 220 1.31 -14.51 -2.84
N ILE A 221 2.06 -13.67 -2.13
CA ILE A 221 2.37 -12.30 -2.55
C ILE A 221 3.80 -12.30 -3.10
N PRO A 222 4.03 -12.14 -4.41
CA PRO A 222 5.39 -12.10 -4.97
C PRO A 222 6.13 -10.83 -4.51
N GLN A 223 7.45 -10.94 -4.33
CA GLN A 223 8.34 -9.79 -4.17
C GLN A 223 8.90 -9.37 -5.53
N LEU A 224 8.45 -8.24 -6.05
CA LEU A 224 8.86 -7.71 -7.35
C LEU A 224 9.97 -6.65 -7.21
N SER A 225 10.71 -6.37 -8.27
CA SER A 225 11.51 -5.15 -8.38
C SER A 225 10.71 -4.06 -9.09
N LEU A 226 10.76 -2.83 -8.59
CA LEU A 226 10.07 -1.69 -9.18
C LEU A 226 10.94 -1.05 -10.27
N GLN A 227 10.44 -1.05 -11.51
CA GLN A 227 11.03 -0.31 -12.61
C GLN A 227 10.18 0.92 -12.92
N ARG A 228 10.77 2.11 -12.75
CA ARG A 228 10.14 3.39 -13.09
C ARG A 228 10.51 3.80 -14.52
N GLU A 229 9.51 3.95 -15.38
CA GLU A 229 9.67 4.50 -16.73
C GLU A 229 9.47 6.01 -16.71
N ASN A 230 10.58 6.74 -16.72
CA ASN A 230 10.59 8.21 -16.76
C ASN A 230 10.42 8.75 -18.20
N ASN A 231 10.66 7.90 -19.21
CA ASN A 231 10.67 8.25 -20.63
C ASN A 231 9.25 8.27 -21.21
N PHE A 232 8.36 9.08 -20.63
CA PHE A 232 7.10 9.38 -21.27
C PHE A 232 7.35 10.42 -22.38
N GLY A 233 7.33 9.96 -23.64
CA GLY A 233 7.53 10.84 -24.79
C GLY A 233 6.50 11.96 -24.81
N GLY A 234 6.95 13.20 -24.60
CA GLY A 234 6.07 14.37 -24.52
C GLY A 234 5.28 14.55 -25.81
N GLY A 235 3.96 14.32 -25.75
CA GLY A 235 3.03 14.60 -26.85
C GLY A 235 2.04 13.49 -27.23
N GLN A 236 2.09 12.30 -26.63
CA GLN A 236 1.04 11.28 -26.83
C GLN A 236 0.15 11.12 -25.61
N ALA A 237 -1.16 11.18 -25.82
CA ALA A 237 -2.16 11.06 -24.78
C ALA A 237 -2.04 9.72 -24.03
N ALA A 238 -2.21 9.77 -22.72
CA ALA A 238 -2.23 8.63 -21.84
C ALA A 238 -3.33 7.57 -22.14
N THR A 239 -4.29 7.86 -23.01
CA THR A 239 -5.44 6.99 -23.29
C THR A 239 -5.03 5.65 -23.90
N GLY A 240 -5.37 4.54 -23.23
CA GLY A 240 -5.22 3.17 -23.75
C GLY A 240 -3.84 2.51 -23.60
N ARG A 241 -2.93 3.09 -22.80
CA ARG A 241 -1.61 2.48 -22.50
C ARG A 241 -1.65 1.75 -21.14
N ASN A 242 -1.10 0.54 -21.07
CA ASN A 242 -0.93 -0.17 -19.80
C ASN A 242 0.19 0.47 -18.96
N PHE A 243 -0.15 1.47 -18.14
CA PHE A 243 0.79 2.24 -17.31
C PHE A 243 1.53 1.41 -16.27
N ASN A 244 0.85 0.40 -15.74
CA ASN A 244 1.37 -0.52 -14.74
C ASN A 244 1.27 -1.92 -15.31
N HIS A 245 2.38 -2.65 -15.41
CA HIS A 245 2.36 -4.04 -15.83
C HIS A 245 3.46 -4.85 -15.15
N VAL A 246 3.17 -6.14 -14.92
CA VAL A 246 4.15 -7.09 -14.36
C VAL A 246 4.82 -7.82 -15.51
N ASN A 247 6.14 -7.76 -15.59
CA ASN A 247 6.97 -8.49 -16.54
C ASN A 247 7.95 -9.39 -15.77
N GLY A 248 7.64 -10.69 -15.69
CA GLY A 248 8.39 -11.63 -14.84
C GLY A 248 8.40 -11.20 -13.38
N ASN A 249 9.58 -10.85 -12.86
CA ASN A 249 9.77 -10.38 -11.48
C ASN A 249 9.79 -8.83 -11.35
N GLN A 250 9.43 -8.09 -12.40
CA GLN A 250 9.43 -6.63 -12.38
C GLN A 250 8.00 -6.08 -12.42
N LEU A 251 7.71 -5.10 -11.57
CA LEU A 251 6.57 -4.20 -11.74
C LEU A 251 7.07 -2.95 -12.45
N ILE A 252 6.66 -2.78 -13.71
CA ILE A 252 6.98 -1.60 -14.51
C ILE A 252 5.84 -0.59 -14.32
N VAL A 253 6.19 0.63 -13.92
CA VAL A 253 5.26 1.76 -13.70
C VAL A 253 5.74 3.00 -14.46
N VAL A 254 4.82 3.74 -15.08
CA VAL A 254 5.12 5.06 -15.65
C VAL A 254 5.27 6.10 -14.54
N ALA A 255 6.42 6.75 -14.48
CA ALA A 255 6.77 7.68 -13.41
C ALA A 255 7.70 8.81 -13.90
N PRO A 256 7.21 9.75 -14.75
CA PRO A 256 7.99 10.88 -15.23
C PRO A 256 8.38 11.85 -14.11
N THR A 257 9.55 12.48 -14.21
CA THR A 257 10.02 13.47 -13.23
C THR A 257 9.23 14.77 -13.39
N ILE A 258 8.30 15.05 -12.48
CA ILE A 258 7.49 16.28 -12.50
C ILE A 258 8.24 17.39 -11.75
N ARG A 259 8.50 18.51 -12.43
CA ARG A 259 9.12 19.69 -11.82
C ARG A 259 8.10 20.79 -11.54
N LYS A 260 8.38 21.59 -10.52
CA LYS A 260 7.64 22.83 -10.26
C LYS A 260 8.01 23.88 -11.31
N SER A 261 7.04 24.30 -12.11
CA SER A 261 7.22 25.41 -13.05
C SER A 261 7.52 26.72 -12.29
N SER A 262 8.35 27.56 -12.90
CA SER A 262 8.60 28.94 -12.45
C SER A 262 7.46 29.89 -12.83
N GLN A 263 6.61 29.50 -13.79
CA GLN A 263 5.44 30.26 -14.22
C GLN A 263 4.14 29.63 -13.68
N PRO A 264 3.11 30.43 -13.37
CA PRO A 264 1.78 29.90 -13.10
C PRO A 264 1.26 29.10 -14.30
N ILE A 265 0.81 27.88 -14.04
CA ILE A 265 0.25 26.95 -15.02
C ILE A 265 -1.16 26.57 -14.61
N ALA A 266 -2.07 26.49 -15.59
CA ALA A 266 -3.49 26.19 -15.39
C ALA A 266 -3.97 25.14 -16.40
N PRO A 267 -4.98 24.32 -16.05
CA PRO A 267 -5.65 23.44 -17.00
C PRO A 267 -6.31 24.23 -18.14
N LYS A 268 -6.35 23.62 -19.34
CA LYS A 268 -7.02 24.19 -20.53
C LYS A 268 -8.51 24.45 -20.32
N GLN A 269 -9.15 23.67 -19.45
CA GLN A 269 -10.54 23.83 -19.05
C GLN A 269 -10.64 23.67 -17.53
N VAL A 270 -11.35 24.59 -16.88
CA VAL A 270 -11.65 24.53 -15.45
C VAL A 270 -13.16 24.63 -15.31
N LYS A 271 -13.80 23.56 -14.82
CA LYS A 271 -15.27 23.41 -14.80
C LYS A 271 -15.95 24.34 -13.80
N THR A 272 -15.33 24.58 -12.64
CA THR A 272 -15.85 25.47 -11.60
C THR A 272 -14.75 25.92 -10.64
N LYS A 273 -15.06 26.94 -9.83
CA LYS A 273 -14.24 27.43 -8.72
C LYS A 273 -14.96 27.25 -7.40
N VAL A 274 -14.34 26.50 -6.48
CA VAL A 274 -14.83 26.20 -5.14
C VAL A 274 -14.18 27.17 -4.14
N ALA A 275 -14.80 28.33 -3.95
CA ALA A 275 -14.25 29.39 -3.09
C ALA A 275 -14.25 29.05 -1.58
N GLN A 276 -15.13 28.15 -1.15
CA GLN A 276 -15.26 27.70 0.25
C GLN A 276 -15.42 26.17 0.29
N PRO A 277 -14.32 25.40 0.23
CA PRO A 277 -14.39 23.94 0.21
C PRO A 277 -14.82 23.37 1.56
N LYS A 278 -15.93 22.61 1.56
CA LYS A 278 -16.37 21.81 2.71
C LYS A 278 -15.58 20.51 2.74
N ILE A 279 -14.41 20.53 3.36
CA ILE A 279 -13.49 19.38 3.40
C ILE A 279 -13.98 18.36 4.42
N GLN A 280 -14.28 17.15 3.95
CA GLN A 280 -14.53 16.00 4.82
C GLN A 280 -13.22 15.46 5.41
N ARG A 281 -13.37 14.67 6.48
CA ARG A 281 -12.28 13.96 7.17
C ARG A 281 -12.66 12.52 7.55
N GLY A 282 -13.67 11.95 6.89
CA GLY A 282 -14.09 10.57 7.16
C GLY A 282 -14.82 10.34 8.50
N TRP A 283 -15.34 11.40 9.13
CA TRP A 283 -16.08 11.33 10.40
C TRP A 283 -17.62 11.40 10.26
N GLN A 284 -18.14 11.44 9.03
CA GLN A 284 -19.58 11.54 8.76
C GLN A 284 -20.33 10.34 9.37
N GLY A 285 -21.38 10.62 10.16
CA GLY A 285 -22.20 9.60 10.82
C GLY A 285 -21.57 8.91 12.03
N ILE A 286 -20.48 9.46 12.61
CA ILE A 286 -19.77 8.85 13.74
C ILE A 286 -19.96 9.67 15.02
N GLU A 287 -20.92 9.24 15.85
CA GLU A 287 -21.30 9.93 17.09
C GLU A 287 -20.19 9.92 18.14
N ASN A 288 -19.48 8.78 18.30
CA ASN A 288 -18.49 8.58 19.37
C ASN A 288 -17.05 8.97 18.98
N ARG A 289 -16.87 9.95 18.08
CA ARG A 289 -15.56 10.39 17.56
C ARG A 289 -14.50 10.61 18.63
N ALA A 290 -14.81 11.38 19.69
CA ALA A 290 -13.85 11.71 20.74
C ALA A 290 -13.37 10.47 21.51
N GLN A 291 -14.25 9.49 21.73
CA GLN A 291 -13.89 8.20 22.34
C GLN A 291 -12.98 7.41 21.40
N LEU A 292 -13.29 7.35 20.10
CA LEU A 292 -12.47 6.62 19.13
C LEU A 292 -11.07 7.22 19.01
N GLN A 293 -10.94 8.55 18.93
CA GLN A 293 -9.65 9.25 18.95
C GLN A 293 -8.87 9.00 20.26
N ALA A 294 -9.56 8.91 21.40
CA ALA A 294 -8.94 8.60 22.68
C ALA A 294 -8.40 7.15 22.77
N GLU A 295 -9.07 6.17 22.14
CA GLU A 295 -8.52 4.81 22.00
C GLU A 295 -7.39 4.76 20.97
N MET A 296 -7.52 5.45 19.83
CA MET A 296 -6.47 5.54 18.81
C MET A 296 -5.16 6.11 19.38
N LYS A 297 -5.24 7.05 20.33
CA LYS A 297 -4.08 7.62 21.03
C LYS A 297 -3.33 6.61 21.92
N LYS A 298 -3.97 5.49 22.29
CA LYS A 298 -3.37 4.41 23.09
C LYS A 298 -2.77 3.29 22.24
N GLU A 299 -2.90 3.35 20.92
CA GLU A 299 -2.38 2.33 20.01
C GLU A 299 -0.86 2.19 20.10
N ASP A 300 -0.39 0.96 20.11
CA ASP A 300 1.03 0.61 19.96
C ASP A 300 1.17 -0.17 18.65
N PRO A 301 1.83 0.38 17.61
CA PRO A 301 2.03 -0.29 16.32
C PRO A 301 2.72 -1.65 16.42
N LYS A 302 3.37 -1.98 17.54
CA LYS A 302 3.99 -3.29 17.79
C LYS A 302 2.99 -4.32 18.33
N LYS A 303 1.86 -3.90 18.90
CA LYS A 303 0.81 -4.76 19.49
C LYS A 303 -0.30 -5.06 18.50
N ILE A 304 0.07 -5.65 17.37
CA ILE A 304 -0.87 -6.02 16.32
C ILE A 304 -1.69 -7.24 16.77
N PHE A 305 -3.01 -7.08 16.86
CA PHE A 305 -3.96 -8.17 17.17
C PHE A 305 -3.74 -9.38 16.23
N ALA A 306 -3.78 -10.60 16.77
CA ALA A 306 -3.63 -11.83 15.99
C ALA A 306 -4.90 -12.16 15.18
N PRO A 307 -4.79 -12.71 13.95
CA PRO A 307 -5.95 -13.21 13.20
C PRO A 307 -6.65 -14.37 13.91
N SER A 308 -7.94 -14.55 13.63
CA SER A 308 -8.77 -15.61 14.20
C SER A 308 -8.52 -16.99 13.57
N PHE A 309 -7.85 -17.03 12.41
CA PHE A 309 -7.52 -18.24 11.66
C PHE A 309 -6.01 -18.51 11.62
N GLN A 310 -5.64 -19.76 11.38
CA GLN A 310 -4.23 -20.19 11.35
C GLN A 310 -3.51 -19.73 10.07
N PRO A 311 -2.21 -19.39 10.14
CA PRO A 311 -1.42 -19.02 8.96
C PRO A 311 -1.20 -20.21 8.02
N GLN A 312 -0.95 -19.91 6.74
CA GLN A 312 -0.64 -20.90 5.71
C GLN A 312 0.69 -21.62 6.05
N LYS A 313 0.63 -22.93 6.27
CA LYS A 313 1.79 -23.75 6.62
C LYS A 313 2.84 -23.72 5.50
N GLY A 314 4.11 -23.62 5.89
CA GLY A 314 5.25 -23.67 4.95
C GLY A 314 5.41 -22.45 4.04
N ARG A 315 4.54 -21.43 4.13
CA ARG A 315 4.65 -20.25 3.26
C ARG A 315 5.89 -19.42 3.59
N ARG A 316 6.77 -19.30 2.60
CA ARG A 316 7.97 -18.44 2.59
C ARG A 316 7.71 -17.19 1.72
N PRO A 317 8.54 -16.14 1.82
CA PRO A 317 8.66 -15.13 0.77
C PRO A 317 8.92 -15.82 -0.56
N GLU A 318 8.07 -15.55 -1.56
CA GLU A 318 8.22 -16.07 -2.90
C GLU A 318 8.79 -14.93 -3.76
N ALA A 319 10.05 -15.06 -4.18
CA ALA A 319 10.54 -14.31 -5.33
C ALA A 319 9.67 -14.73 -6.52
N ALA A 320 9.18 -13.80 -7.34
CA ALA A 320 8.18 -14.15 -8.33
C ALA A 320 8.73 -15.21 -9.28
N ALA A 321 8.07 -16.38 -9.30
CA ALA A 321 8.40 -17.43 -10.24
C ALA A 321 8.28 -16.85 -11.65
N VAL A 322 9.29 -17.09 -12.49
CA VAL A 322 9.27 -16.70 -13.90
C VAL A 322 8.19 -17.53 -14.59
N ALA A 323 6.97 -17.01 -14.63
CA ALA A 323 5.86 -17.67 -15.28
C ALA A 323 6.20 -17.77 -16.78
N PRO A 324 6.17 -18.97 -17.40
CA PRO A 324 6.26 -19.08 -18.84
C PRO A 324 5.08 -18.32 -19.44
N ALA A 325 5.34 -17.56 -20.52
CA ALA A 325 4.35 -16.68 -21.14
C ALA A 325 3.18 -17.47 -21.73
N SER A 326 2.16 -17.74 -20.92
CA SER A 326 0.84 -18.16 -21.38
C SER A 326 0.22 -17.01 -22.13
N ALA A 327 0.26 -17.09 -23.46
CA ALA A 327 -0.16 -16.03 -24.35
C ALA A 327 -1.61 -15.61 -24.09
N ILE A 328 -1.78 -14.42 -23.48
CA ILE A 328 -3.02 -13.66 -23.58
C ILE A 328 -3.12 -13.25 -25.05
N ARG A 329 -3.86 -14.03 -25.84
CA ARG A 329 -4.25 -13.63 -27.20
C ARG A 329 -5.27 -12.49 -27.05
N PRO A 330 -5.12 -11.37 -27.77
CA PRO A 330 -6.21 -10.42 -27.93
C PRO A 330 -7.42 -11.13 -28.54
N ASN A 331 -8.63 -10.81 -28.07
CA ASN A 331 -9.86 -11.32 -28.68
C ASN A 331 -10.03 -10.71 -30.08
N GLU A 332 -9.91 -11.53 -31.13
CA GLU A 332 -10.47 -11.18 -32.43
C GLU A 332 -12.00 -11.38 -32.41
N PRO A 333 -12.79 -10.52 -33.07
CA PRO A 333 -14.24 -10.64 -33.11
C PRO A 333 -14.68 -11.87 -33.90
N ASN A 334 -15.37 -12.77 -33.22
CA ASN A 334 -15.85 -14.03 -33.80
C ASN A 334 -17.01 -13.76 -34.78
N ASN A 335 -16.73 -13.80 -36.08
CA ASN A 335 -17.76 -13.72 -37.12
C ASN A 335 -18.05 -15.14 -37.64
N THR A 336 -19.26 -15.62 -37.40
CA THR A 336 -19.72 -16.94 -37.84
C THR A 336 -20.08 -16.93 -39.32
N ASP A 337 -19.44 -17.78 -40.12
CA ASP A 337 -20.18 -18.52 -41.15
C ASP A 337 -19.51 -19.86 -41.51
N ALA A 338 -20.30 -20.78 -42.05
CA ALA A 338 -19.92 -22.18 -42.22
C ALA A 338 -19.74 -22.58 -43.70
N ASN A 339 -18.58 -23.14 -44.06
CA ASN A 339 -18.52 -24.30 -44.95
C ASN A 339 -17.13 -24.97 -45.05
N ARG A 340 -17.15 -26.29 -45.24
CA ARG A 340 -16.05 -27.21 -45.63
C ARG A 340 -16.56 -27.94 -46.90
N PRO A 341 -15.74 -28.38 -47.88
CA PRO A 341 -14.74 -29.47 -47.74
C PRO A 341 -13.33 -29.04 -48.23
N GLU A 342 -12.21 -29.47 -47.64
CA GLU A 342 -11.55 -30.79 -47.74
C GLU A 342 -11.08 -31.17 -49.17
N VAL A 343 -9.75 -31.18 -49.42
CA VAL A 343 -8.93 -32.40 -49.66
C VAL A 343 -7.42 -32.11 -49.90
N ASN A 344 -6.61 -33.14 -49.59
CA ASN A 344 -5.30 -33.51 -50.14
C ASN A 344 -3.98 -32.87 -49.64
N ALA A 345 -3.02 -33.78 -49.45
CA ALA A 345 -1.64 -33.56 -49.05
C ALA A 345 -0.68 -33.67 -50.27
N VAL A 346 0.59 -33.29 -50.10
CA VAL A 346 1.80 -34.09 -50.45
C VAL A 346 3.09 -33.23 -50.36
N SER A 347 4.11 -33.82 -49.71
CA SER A 347 5.58 -33.65 -49.81
C SER A 347 6.30 -32.31 -50.02
N ARG A 348 7.40 -32.16 -49.27
CA ARG A 348 8.55 -31.26 -49.56
C ARG A 348 9.31 -31.72 -50.83
N PRO A 349 10.08 -30.84 -51.49
CA PRO A 349 11.53 -30.82 -51.20
C PRO A 349 12.21 -29.43 -51.18
N LYS A 350 13.47 -29.39 -50.70
CA LYS A 350 14.44 -28.29 -50.84
C LYS A 350 14.77 -28.00 -52.32
N VAL A 351 15.09 -26.75 -52.67
CA VAL A 351 16.35 -26.34 -53.38
C VAL A 351 16.67 -24.87 -53.04
N ARG A 352 17.92 -24.47 -53.24
CA ARG A 352 18.60 -23.23 -52.82
C ARG A 352 18.91 -22.31 -54.01
N ALA A 353 18.75 -21.00 -53.80
CA ALA A 353 19.39 -19.84 -54.46
C ALA A 353 19.32 -19.64 -56.00
N ALA A 354 18.89 -18.44 -56.41
CA ALA A 354 19.68 -17.52 -57.24
C ALA A 354 19.14 -16.07 -57.14
N GLN A 355 20.02 -15.07 -57.20
CA GLN A 355 19.69 -13.65 -57.44
C GLN A 355 19.75 -13.37 -58.96
N PRO A 356 19.32 -12.19 -59.46
CA PRO A 356 20.12 -10.95 -59.43
C PRO A 356 19.32 -9.77 -58.81
N ALA A 357 19.90 -8.76 -58.14
CA ALA A 357 21.11 -7.96 -58.36
C ALA A 357 20.95 -6.85 -59.42
N VAL A 358 20.74 -5.61 -58.96
CA VAL A 358 21.06 -4.37 -59.68
C VAL A 358 21.71 -3.40 -58.68
N GLU A 359 23.01 -3.21 -58.86
CA GLU A 359 23.88 -2.17 -58.29
C GLU A 359 23.59 -0.80 -58.96
N SER A 360 24.02 0.37 -58.48
CA SER A 360 24.67 0.80 -57.23
C SER A 360 24.64 2.33 -57.16
N ASN A 361 24.83 2.90 -55.97
CA ASN A 361 25.84 3.95 -55.78
C ASN A 361 26.19 4.06 -54.29
N GLN A 362 27.47 3.89 -53.98
CA GLN A 362 28.06 3.98 -52.64
C GLN A 362 29.06 5.13 -52.60
N GLU A 363 29.13 5.83 -51.46
CA GLU A 363 30.36 6.13 -50.71
C GLU A 363 29.92 6.71 -49.34
N ASN A 364 29.94 5.98 -48.23
CA ASN A 364 31.03 5.33 -47.49
C ASN A 364 31.71 6.26 -46.45
N GLN A 365 31.44 6.01 -45.16
CA GLN A 365 32.45 6.11 -44.10
C GLN A 365 32.00 5.35 -42.82
N GLU A 366 32.70 4.27 -42.50
CA GLU A 366 32.48 3.44 -41.32
C GLU A 366 32.95 4.13 -40.02
N ARG A 367 32.16 4.07 -38.94
CA ARG A 367 32.62 4.25 -37.54
C ARG A 367 31.90 3.26 -36.62
N PRO A 368 32.54 2.78 -35.53
CA PRO A 368 32.18 1.49 -34.94
C PRO A 368 31.04 1.56 -33.92
N LEU A 369 30.17 0.54 -33.96
CA LEU A 369 29.10 0.31 -32.97
C LEU A 369 29.62 -0.14 -31.59
N THR A 370 30.89 -0.53 -31.49
CA THR A 370 31.48 -1.19 -30.32
C THR A 370 31.38 -0.36 -29.03
N THR A 371 31.58 0.96 -29.09
CA THR A 371 31.67 1.80 -27.89
C THR A 371 30.36 1.89 -27.10
N ARG A 372 29.20 1.80 -27.75
CA ARG A 372 27.89 1.93 -27.06
C ARG A 372 27.53 0.66 -26.31
N GLU A 373 27.76 -0.51 -26.92
CA GLU A 373 27.55 -1.81 -26.28
C GLU A 373 28.59 -2.06 -25.17
N GLN A 374 29.86 -1.72 -25.40
CA GLN A 374 30.90 -1.77 -24.38
C GLN A 374 30.55 -0.89 -23.16
N ARG A 375 30.04 0.33 -23.38
CA ARG A 375 29.64 1.21 -22.28
C ARG A 375 28.40 0.69 -21.53
N ALA A 376 27.44 0.07 -22.21
CA ALA A 376 26.29 -0.57 -21.56
C ALA A 376 26.70 -1.80 -20.73
N GLN A 377 27.61 -2.63 -21.27
CA GLN A 377 28.18 -3.76 -20.53
C GLN A 377 29.02 -3.31 -19.34
N GLN A 378 29.81 -2.25 -19.48
CA GLN A 378 30.60 -1.68 -18.37
C GLN A 378 29.70 -1.16 -17.24
N ILE A 379 28.64 -0.42 -17.56
CA ILE A 379 27.65 0.05 -16.56
C ILE A 379 26.97 -1.15 -15.86
N SER A 380 26.60 -2.20 -16.59
CA SER A 380 26.00 -3.41 -16.02
C SER A 380 26.99 -4.18 -15.11
N GLN A 381 28.27 -4.26 -15.49
CA GLN A 381 29.32 -4.86 -14.65
C GLN A 381 29.58 -4.04 -13.38
N GLU A 382 29.64 -2.71 -13.49
CA GLU A 382 29.84 -1.79 -12.37
C GLU A 382 28.65 -1.84 -11.39
N GLN A 383 27.41 -1.92 -11.90
CA GLN A 383 26.21 -2.18 -11.08
C GLN A 383 26.28 -3.53 -10.36
N ASN A 384 26.64 -4.62 -11.05
CA ASN A 384 26.74 -5.95 -10.45
C ASN A 384 27.84 -6.04 -9.39
N GLN A 385 29.01 -5.43 -9.62
CA GLN A 385 30.08 -5.34 -8.63
C GLN A 385 29.62 -4.56 -7.38
N ARG A 386 28.87 -3.46 -7.58
CA ARG A 386 28.35 -2.64 -6.49
C ARG A 386 27.27 -3.36 -5.68
N VAL A 387 26.43 -4.18 -6.31
CA VAL A 387 25.48 -5.07 -5.60
C VAL A 387 26.23 -6.09 -4.74
N GLN A 388 27.24 -6.77 -5.31
CA GLN A 388 28.08 -7.73 -4.54
C GLN A 388 28.82 -7.06 -3.37
N GLN A 389 29.25 -5.81 -3.53
CA GLN A 389 29.88 -5.03 -2.47
C GLN A 389 28.88 -4.70 -1.34
N ILE A 390 27.65 -4.32 -1.67
CA ILE A 390 26.56 -4.08 -0.71
C ILE A 390 26.17 -5.38 0.03
N GLU A 391 26.10 -6.52 -0.68
CA GLU A 391 25.85 -7.82 -0.06
C GLU A 391 26.95 -8.22 0.91
N LYS A 392 28.22 -7.95 0.57
CA LYS A 392 29.37 -8.17 1.45
C LYS A 392 29.31 -7.26 2.69
N GLU A 393 29.09 -5.96 2.53
CA GLU A 393 28.92 -5.03 3.66
C GLU A 393 27.74 -5.41 4.57
N ARG A 394 26.66 -5.95 4.00
CA ARG A 394 25.53 -6.50 4.75
C ARG A 394 25.91 -7.75 5.53
N ALA A 395 26.67 -8.67 4.94
CA ALA A 395 27.19 -9.86 5.62
C ALA A 395 28.14 -9.49 6.76
N ASP A 396 29.09 -8.58 6.52
CA ASP A 396 30.04 -8.07 7.51
C ASP A 396 29.31 -7.38 8.68
N ARG A 397 28.26 -6.59 8.40
CA ARG A 397 27.39 -6.00 9.45
C ARG A 397 26.63 -7.05 10.27
N VAL A 398 26.11 -8.10 9.66
CA VAL A 398 25.44 -9.19 10.39
C VAL A 398 26.45 -9.94 11.27
N GLN A 399 27.66 -10.20 10.76
CA GLN A 399 28.69 -10.89 11.52
C GLN A 399 29.25 -10.03 12.67
N ALA A 400 29.38 -8.71 12.48
CA ALA A 400 29.72 -7.77 13.55
C ALA A 400 28.64 -7.71 14.64
N ALA A 401 27.36 -7.69 14.26
CA ALA A 401 26.25 -7.74 15.21
C ALA A 401 26.22 -9.06 16.01
N GLN A 402 26.53 -10.19 15.38
CA GLN A 402 26.66 -11.49 16.06
C GLN A 402 27.84 -11.52 17.03
N ARG A 403 28.99 -10.93 16.68
CA ARG A 403 30.14 -10.79 17.61
C ARG A 403 29.80 -9.94 18.82
N ALA A 404 29.19 -8.76 18.62
CA ALA A 404 28.76 -7.89 19.71
C ALA A 404 27.70 -8.54 20.63
N GLN A 405 26.85 -9.44 20.10
CA GLN A 405 25.94 -10.25 20.91
C GLN A 405 26.67 -11.35 21.69
N ALA A 406 27.69 -11.99 21.10
CA ALA A 406 28.50 -12.99 21.78
C ALA A 406 29.36 -12.37 22.90
N GLU A 407 29.94 -11.20 22.67
CA GLU A 407 30.71 -10.43 23.66
C GLU A 407 29.84 -10.05 24.87
N ARG A 408 28.64 -9.48 24.66
CA ARG A 408 27.68 -9.25 25.75
C ARG A 408 27.28 -10.52 26.49
N ALA A 409 27.15 -11.64 25.78
CA ALA A 409 26.84 -12.95 26.38
C ALA A 409 28.04 -13.62 27.10
N GLN A 410 29.23 -13.01 27.01
CA GLN A 410 30.40 -13.31 27.83
C GLN A 410 30.49 -12.33 29.01
N GLU A 411 30.30 -11.02 28.81
CA GLU A 411 30.22 -10.02 29.89
C GLU A 411 29.20 -10.41 30.96
N ILE A 412 27.96 -10.74 30.56
CA ILE A 412 26.89 -11.22 31.47
C ILE A 412 27.30 -12.51 32.21
N ARG A 413 28.22 -13.30 31.63
CA ARG A 413 28.70 -14.56 32.22
C ARG A 413 29.83 -14.34 33.23
N ASP A 414 30.70 -13.35 33.00
CA ASP A 414 31.74 -12.96 33.94
C ASP A 414 31.22 -12.04 35.05
N GLU A 415 30.20 -11.21 34.81
CA GLU A 415 29.45 -10.50 35.88
C GLU A 415 28.66 -11.46 36.78
N GLY A 416 28.35 -12.67 36.33
CA GLY A 416 27.73 -13.73 37.13
C GLY A 416 28.69 -14.45 38.09
N ARG A 417 30.02 -14.32 37.91
CA ARG A 417 31.03 -15.04 38.71
C ARG A 417 31.20 -14.62 40.17
N PRO A 418 30.99 -13.35 40.59
CA PRO A 418 31.17 -12.95 42.00
C PRO A 418 30.14 -13.58 42.96
N VAL A 419 28.99 -14.03 42.46
CA VAL A 419 27.88 -14.49 43.29
C VAL A 419 28.07 -15.93 43.76
N GLN A 420 28.44 -16.85 42.85
CA GLN A 420 28.62 -18.27 43.19
C GLN A 420 29.84 -18.53 44.11
N ALA A 421 30.91 -17.76 43.97
CA ALA A 421 32.08 -17.88 44.86
C ALA A 421 31.74 -17.52 46.33
N ASN A 422 30.84 -16.55 46.53
CA ASN A 422 30.46 -16.06 47.86
C ASN A 422 29.42 -16.97 48.53
N GLU A 423 28.58 -17.68 47.76
CA GLU A 423 27.67 -18.70 48.29
C GLU A 423 28.40 -19.99 48.67
N GLN A 424 29.39 -20.45 47.89
CA GLN A 424 30.19 -21.63 48.26
C GLN A 424 31.03 -21.41 49.52
N GLN A 425 31.61 -20.22 49.72
CA GLN A 425 32.31 -19.90 50.98
C GLN A 425 31.36 -19.84 52.19
N LYS A 426 30.12 -19.35 52.02
CA LYS A 426 29.12 -19.38 53.10
C LYS A 426 28.64 -20.79 53.43
N ALA A 427 28.48 -21.66 52.44
CA ALA A 427 28.12 -23.07 52.67
C ALA A 427 29.21 -23.82 53.46
N GLN A 428 30.48 -23.68 53.05
CA GLN A 428 31.61 -24.34 53.74
C GLN A 428 31.84 -23.80 55.17
N ALA A 429 31.55 -22.51 55.42
CA ALA A 429 31.59 -21.95 56.77
C ALA A 429 30.47 -22.47 57.69
N ALA A 430 29.31 -22.86 57.14
CA ALA A 430 28.18 -23.40 57.91
C ALA A 430 28.44 -24.85 58.36
N GLU A 431 29.01 -25.70 57.49
CA GLU A 431 29.37 -27.08 57.85
C GLU A 431 30.48 -27.12 58.92
N ALA A 432 31.44 -26.20 58.86
CA ALA A 432 32.51 -26.09 59.87
C ALA A 432 32.01 -25.75 61.29
N GLN A 433 30.81 -25.15 61.43
CA GLN A 433 30.22 -24.84 62.73
C GLN A 433 29.37 -25.98 63.32
N GLN A 434 28.85 -26.89 62.50
CA GLN A 434 28.05 -28.03 62.98
C GLN A 434 28.92 -29.17 63.56
N GLY A 435 30.20 -29.25 63.19
CA GLY A 435 31.15 -30.25 63.71
C GLY A 435 31.67 -30.03 65.15
N ARG A 436 31.27 -28.95 65.84
CA ARG A 436 31.79 -28.58 67.18
C ARG A 436 30.70 -28.32 68.23
N ARG A 437 29.78 -29.27 68.44
CA ARG A 437 28.92 -29.30 69.64
C ARG A 437 28.50 -30.72 70.04
N GLY A 438 29.46 -31.48 70.55
CA GLY A 438 29.25 -32.73 71.28
C GLY A 438 30.22 -32.81 72.46
N VAL A 439 29.80 -33.49 73.54
CA VAL A 439 30.45 -33.58 74.88
C VAL A 439 30.15 -32.37 75.81
N ARG A 440 29.73 -32.52 77.08
CA ARG A 440 29.01 -33.57 77.85
C ARG A 440 28.66 -32.95 79.22
N ALA A 441 27.46 -33.16 79.76
CA ALA A 441 27.16 -32.95 81.19
C ALA A 441 26.04 -33.93 81.63
N PRO A 442 26.06 -34.52 82.84
CA PRO A 442 25.24 -35.70 83.14
C PRO A 442 24.16 -35.51 84.25
N GLU A 443 23.44 -36.61 84.49
CA GLU A 443 22.65 -37.00 85.68
C GLU A 443 21.12 -36.77 85.72
N GLN A 444 20.50 -37.70 86.45
CA GLN A 444 19.10 -38.14 86.58
C GLN A 444 18.79 -38.25 88.11
N PRO A 445 17.63 -38.75 88.60
CA PRO A 445 16.22 -38.74 88.13
C PRO A 445 15.21 -38.36 89.27
N ALA A 446 13.88 -38.34 89.03
CA ALA A 446 12.83 -39.02 89.87
C ALA A 446 11.34 -38.70 89.54
N ALA A 447 10.50 -39.75 89.60
CA ALA A 447 9.08 -39.85 90.05
C ALA A 447 7.88 -39.07 89.43
N GLN A 448 6.97 -39.83 88.75
CA GLN A 448 5.51 -40.10 88.99
C GLN A 448 4.56 -39.06 89.67
N PRO A 449 3.19 -39.15 89.57
CA PRO A 449 2.29 -40.20 89.02
C PRO A 449 1.12 -39.69 88.10
N ASN A 450 0.06 -40.51 87.90
CA ASN A 450 -1.22 -40.32 87.14
C ASN A 450 -2.42 -40.08 88.14
N PRO A 451 -3.77 -40.18 87.89
CA PRO A 451 -4.62 -40.36 86.67
C PRO A 451 -6.01 -39.60 86.60
N ARG A 452 -6.88 -39.98 85.61
CA ARG A 452 -8.40 -40.02 85.59
C ARG A 452 -9.29 -38.91 84.93
N SER A 453 -10.47 -39.37 84.47
CA SER A 453 -11.64 -38.72 83.78
C SER A 453 -12.84 -38.49 84.78
N PRO A 454 -14.15 -38.19 84.45
CA PRO A 454 -14.91 -38.17 83.15
C PRO A 454 -16.13 -37.16 82.98
N GLU A 455 -16.91 -37.36 81.88
CA GLU A 455 -18.40 -37.23 81.70
C GLU A 455 -19.22 -35.99 81.19
N GLN A 456 -20.04 -36.27 80.15
CA GLN A 456 -21.45 -35.82 79.84
C GLN A 456 -21.80 -34.34 79.46
N ALA A 457 -22.81 -34.01 78.62
CA ALA A 457 -23.89 -34.78 77.95
C ALA A 457 -24.57 -34.08 76.71
N ARG A 458 -25.10 -34.92 75.77
CA ARG A 458 -26.26 -34.71 74.82
C ARG A 458 -26.14 -33.61 73.72
N ARG A 459 -26.83 -33.64 72.56
CA ARG A 459 -27.99 -34.45 72.07
C ARG A 459 -27.93 -34.69 70.52
N ALA A 460 -28.73 -35.65 70.04
CA ALA A 460 -28.70 -36.29 68.72
C ALA A 460 -29.47 -35.62 67.53
N GLN A 461 -29.28 -36.23 66.34
CA GLN A 461 -30.18 -36.36 65.15
C GLN A 461 -30.35 -35.20 64.14
N GLN A 462 -29.83 -35.39 62.90
CA GLN A 462 -30.64 -35.79 61.72
C GLN A 462 -29.79 -36.14 60.47
N THR A 463 -30.02 -37.36 59.95
CA THR A 463 -30.17 -37.80 58.54
C THR A 463 -29.72 -36.86 57.39
N SER A 464 -28.85 -37.18 56.42
CA SER A 464 -28.55 -38.40 55.60
C SER A 464 -29.24 -38.45 54.22
N GLN A 465 -28.47 -38.78 53.17
CA GLN A 465 -28.88 -39.07 51.77
C GLN A 465 -29.36 -37.83 50.95
N GLY A 466 -29.21 -37.76 49.63
CA GLY A 466 -28.50 -38.63 48.68
C GLY A 466 -28.61 -38.12 47.22
N GLU A 467 -27.53 -38.34 46.45
CA GLU A 467 -27.50 -38.75 45.03
C GLU A 467 -28.14 -37.92 43.89
N VAL A 468 -27.68 -38.21 42.65
CA VAL A 468 -27.82 -37.42 41.41
C VAL A 468 -29.07 -37.81 40.59
N PRO A 469 -29.63 -36.87 39.80
CA PRO A 469 -30.34 -37.24 38.57
C PRO A 469 -29.87 -36.49 37.29
N ARG A 470 -29.53 -37.27 36.25
CA ARG A 470 -29.98 -37.06 34.85
C ARG A 470 -31.44 -37.61 34.75
N PRO A 471 -32.30 -37.39 33.72
CA PRO A 471 -32.04 -37.29 32.25
C PRO A 471 -33.02 -36.26 31.58
N PRO A 472 -33.58 -36.36 30.34
CA PRO A 472 -33.38 -37.33 29.23
C PRO A 472 -33.30 -36.80 27.78
N GLU A 473 -32.85 -37.69 26.88
CA GLU A 473 -33.15 -37.68 25.44
C GLU A 473 -34.44 -38.46 25.11
N ARG A 474 -35.06 -38.18 23.95
CA ARG A 474 -35.91 -39.16 23.23
C ARG A 474 -35.89 -38.94 21.71
N THR A 475 -36.20 -40.00 20.97
CA THR A 475 -35.94 -40.24 19.55
C THR A 475 -37.17 -40.11 18.63
N GLY A 476 -36.97 -39.93 17.30
CA GLY A 476 -37.88 -40.47 16.26
C GLY A 476 -38.49 -39.54 15.18
N VAL A 477 -37.77 -39.27 14.08
CA VAL A 477 -38.04 -39.67 12.66
C VAL A 477 -39.54 -39.75 12.20
N PRO A 478 -39.98 -39.16 11.04
CA PRO A 478 -39.49 -39.56 9.72
C PRO A 478 -39.37 -38.53 8.56
N GLU A 479 -38.74 -39.03 7.51
CA GLU A 479 -38.43 -38.49 6.18
C GLU A 479 -39.53 -38.79 5.13
N GLN A 480 -39.74 -37.92 4.13
CA GLN A 480 -39.98 -38.29 2.71
C GLN A 480 -40.21 -37.06 1.78
N LEU A 481 -39.50 -37.03 0.63
CA LEU A 481 -39.92 -36.64 -0.75
C LEU A 481 -40.56 -35.23 -0.98
N GLN A 482 -40.43 -34.52 -2.12
CA GLN A 482 -39.85 -34.83 -3.44
C GLN A 482 -39.45 -33.53 -4.20
N GLN A 483 -38.81 -33.73 -5.37
CA GLN A 483 -38.43 -32.75 -6.41
C GLN A 483 -39.51 -31.71 -6.78
N ASN A 484 -39.18 -30.49 -7.26
CA ASN A 484 -38.92 -30.21 -8.70
C ASN A 484 -38.74 -28.71 -9.12
N THR A 485 -37.83 -28.49 -10.08
CA THR A 485 -37.86 -27.52 -11.22
C THR A 485 -38.11 -25.99 -11.12
N ASN A 486 -37.19 -25.28 -11.82
CA ASN A 486 -37.38 -24.18 -12.79
C ASN A 486 -37.74 -22.74 -12.35
N ALA A 487 -36.92 -21.81 -12.87
CA ALA A 487 -37.22 -20.39 -13.12
C ALA A 487 -37.53 -20.20 -14.64
N PRO A 488 -37.75 -18.97 -15.17
CA PRO A 488 -38.13 -17.70 -14.55
C PRO A 488 -39.44 -17.10 -15.13
N GLY A 489 -40.09 -16.18 -14.40
CA GLY A 489 -41.28 -15.46 -14.87
C GLY A 489 -41.06 -13.95 -14.92
N ALA A 490 -40.93 -13.36 -16.11
CA ALA A 490 -40.85 -11.91 -16.26
C ALA A 490 -42.22 -11.24 -16.02
N ARG A 491 -42.24 -10.12 -15.28
CA ARG A 491 -43.35 -9.15 -15.32
C ARG A 491 -42.82 -7.72 -15.37
N GLN A 492 -43.15 -7.06 -16.46
CA GLN A 492 -43.07 -5.60 -16.60
C GLN A 492 -43.95 -4.94 -15.54
N VAL A 493 -43.45 -3.89 -14.88
CA VAL A 493 -44.29 -2.97 -14.11
C VAL A 493 -44.45 -1.68 -14.94
N GLN A 494 -45.67 -1.42 -15.39
CA GLN A 494 -46.01 -0.25 -16.19
C GLN A 494 -46.12 1.00 -15.30
N ARG A 495 -45.67 2.15 -15.82
CA ARG A 495 -45.88 3.46 -15.19
C ARG A 495 -47.33 3.93 -15.40
N PRO A 496 -48.01 4.50 -14.39
CA PRO A 496 -49.24 5.26 -14.60
C PRO A 496 -48.93 6.71 -15.06
N PRO A 497 -49.75 7.33 -15.92
CA PRO A 497 -49.56 8.71 -16.36
C PRO A 497 -50.18 9.71 -15.37
N GLN A 498 -49.46 10.80 -15.09
CA GLN A 498 -50.04 11.96 -14.38
C GLN A 498 -50.79 12.86 -15.38
N ARG A 499 -52.03 13.23 -15.04
CA ARG A 499 -52.85 14.17 -15.80
C ARG A 499 -52.42 15.62 -15.56
N ALA A 500 -52.36 16.40 -16.62
CA ALA A 500 -52.32 17.85 -16.53
C ALA A 500 -53.66 18.42 -16.03
N ARG A 501 -53.60 19.52 -15.27
CA ARG A 501 -54.63 20.58 -15.25
C ARG A 501 -53.95 21.93 -15.03
N ALA A 502 -54.40 22.92 -15.78
CA ALA A 502 -53.97 24.31 -15.68
C ALA A 502 -55.02 25.17 -14.96
N ASN A 503 -54.56 26.22 -14.29
CA ASN A 503 -55.11 27.59 -14.23
C ASN A 503 -54.18 28.36 -13.24
N GLN A 504 -53.45 29.40 -13.63
CA GLN A 504 -53.84 30.74 -14.12
C GLN A 504 -54.45 31.69 -13.06
N ASN A 505 -53.78 32.84 -12.96
CA ASN A 505 -54.22 34.19 -12.58
C ASN A 505 -54.20 34.58 -11.09
N GLY A 506 -53.65 35.79 -10.83
CA GLY A 506 -53.48 36.39 -9.51
C GLY A 506 -52.35 37.44 -9.48
N GLU A 507 -52.48 38.53 -10.25
CA GLU A 507 -51.55 39.68 -10.20
C GLU A 507 -51.71 40.51 -8.92
N ALA A 508 -50.63 41.14 -8.44
CA ALA A 508 -50.69 42.41 -7.70
C ALA A 508 -49.31 43.12 -7.69
N GLU A 509 -49.27 44.38 -8.14
CA GLU A 509 -48.09 45.26 -8.04
C GLU A 509 -47.84 45.73 -6.58
N GLY A 510 -46.59 46.07 -6.25
CA GLY A 510 -46.24 46.75 -4.99
C GLY A 510 -44.95 47.57 -5.08
N LYS A 511 -45.07 48.89 -5.28
CA LYS A 511 -43.95 49.80 -5.60
C LYS A 511 -43.13 50.26 -4.37
N LYS A 512 -41.81 50.38 -4.58
CA LYS A 512 -40.85 51.40 -4.05
C LYS A 512 -40.85 51.73 -2.54
N LYS A 513 -39.65 51.66 -1.94
CA LYS A 513 -38.96 52.85 -1.36
C LYS A 513 -37.47 52.60 -1.07
N LYS A 514 -36.60 53.46 -1.63
CA LYS A 514 -35.30 53.84 -1.06
C LYS A 514 -35.55 55.01 -0.08
N PRO A 515 -34.64 55.23 0.88
CA PRO A 515 -33.79 56.43 0.81
C PRO A 515 -32.28 56.10 0.93
N SER A 516 -31.48 57.16 0.98
CA SER A 516 -30.00 57.21 0.97
C SER A 516 -29.58 58.41 1.87
N PRO A 517 -28.30 58.81 1.92
CA PRO A 517 -27.17 58.26 2.68
C PRO A 517 -26.83 59.13 3.94
N ASP A 518 -25.54 59.31 4.25
CA ASP A 518 -24.91 60.12 5.33
C ASP A 518 -24.79 59.41 6.71
N GLN A 519 -23.73 59.58 7.53
CA GLN A 519 -22.60 60.54 7.49
C GLN A 519 -21.31 60.00 8.18
N GLU A 520 -20.19 60.74 8.05
CA GLU A 520 -18.86 60.48 8.63
C GLU A 520 -18.78 60.68 10.17
N ASN A 521 -17.82 60.05 10.88
CA ASN A 521 -16.64 60.69 11.51
C ASN A 521 -15.77 59.69 12.35
N PRO A 522 -14.59 60.05 12.93
CA PRO A 522 -13.45 59.13 13.01
C PRO A 522 -12.88 58.86 14.43
N ASN A 523 -11.74 58.16 14.46
CA ASN A 523 -10.67 58.01 15.48
C ASN A 523 -10.72 58.82 16.80
N PRO A 524 -10.16 58.27 17.90
CA PRO A 524 -8.69 58.28 18.09
C PRO A 524 -7.98 56.94 17.95
#